data_AF-A0A7C2TF78-F1
#
_entry.id   AF-A0A7C2TF78-F1
#
_cell.length_a   1.000
_cell.length_b   1.000
_cell.length_c   1.000
_cell.angle_alpha   90.00
_cell.angle_beta   90.00
_cell.angle_gamma   90.00
#
_symmetry.space_group_name_H-M   'P 1'
#
loop_
_entity.id
_entity.type
_entity.pdbx_description
1 polymer ?
#
loop_
_entity_poly.entity_id
_entity_poly.type
_entity_poly.pdbx_seq_one_letter_code
_entity_poly.pdbx_strand_id
1 'polypeptide(L)'
;MTPAGFRARAALLREQGVLAPDWFIDGYIGRASVENFMSILRQWPPGVSEVPVHVAMVDEQLRRLEGCYVEQRAAELAVVLDPQLREALETDSGKLVDFSDLTSSQTD
;
A
#
# COMPACT_ATOMS: atom_id res chain seq x y z
N MET A 1 11.10 7.99 -5.68
CA MET A 1 11.17 9.23 -4.85
C MET A 1 11.86 8.88 -3.54
N THR A 2 12.55 9.80 -2.87
CA THR A 2 13.18 9.48 -1.57
C THR A 2 12.13 9.50 -0.45
N PRO A 3 12.35 8.82 0.70
CA PRO A 3 11.48 8.92 1.86
C PRO A 3 11.20 10.38 2.30
N ALA A 4 12.21 11.25 2.22
CA ALA A 4 12.05 12.68 2.50
C ALA A 4 11.12 13.38 1.48
N GLY A 5 11.17 12.99 0.21
CA GLY A 5 10.30 13.53 -0.83
C GLY A 5 8.82 13.19 -0.61
N PHE A 6 8.51 11.97 -0.15
CA PHE A 6 7.13 11.58 0.17
C PHE A 6 6.56 12.40 1.33
N ARG A 7 7.34 12.55 2.43
CA ARG A 7 6.92 13.40 3.56
C ARG A 7 6.71 14.86 3.19
N ALA A 8 7.63 15.43 2.41
CA ALA A 8 7.50 16.82 1.95
C ALA A 8 6.23 17.02 1.11
N ARG A 9 5.90 16.04 0.25
CA ARG A 9 4.67 16.07 -0.54
C ARG A 9 3.41 15.95 0.32
N ALA A 10 3.40 15.05 1.31
CA ALA A 10 2.28 14.92 2.25
C ALA A 10 2.06 16.22 3.04
N ALA A 11 3.14 16.86 3.51
CA ALA A 11 3.07 18.15 4.19
C ALA A 11 2.47 19.26 3.30
N LEU A 12 2.93 19.37 2.04
CA LEU A 12 2.38 20.35 1.09
C LEU A 12 0.88 20.13 0.82
N LEU A 13 0.42 18.87 0.74
CA LEU A 13 -1.00 18.57 0.58
C LEU A 13 -1.80 19.00 1.82
N ARG A 14 -1.27 18.76 3.02
CA ARG A 14 -1.90 19.20 4.28
C ARG A 14 -2.01 20.71 4.40
N GLU A 15 -0.97 21.44 4.01
CA GLU A 15 -1.00 22.92 3.96
C GLU A 15 -2.12 23.45 3.05
N GLN A 16 -2.50 22.68 2.02
CA GLN A 16 -3.60 22.98 1.11
C GLN A 16 -4.96 22.46 1.59
N GLY A 17 -5.04 21.89 2.80
CA GLY A 17 -6.25 21.29 3.34
C GLY A 17 -6.61 19.94 2.72
N VAL A 18 -5.69 19.30 2.00
CA VAL A 18 -5.87 17.97 1.41
C VAL A 18 -5.28 16.92 2.34
N LEU A 19 -6.14 16.05 2.86
CA LEU A 19 -5.72 14.91 3.66
C LEU A 19 -5.05 13.86 2.79
N ALA A 20 -3.88 13.38 3.21
CA ALA A 20 -3.10 12.37 2.51
C ALA A 20 -2.31 11.50 3.50
N PRO A 21 -1.99 10.24 3.13
CA PRO A 21 -1.04 9.42 3.87
C PRO A 21 0.31 10.10 4.04
N ASP A 22 1.02 9.81 5.12
CA ASP A 22 2.40 10.25 5.36
C ASP A 22 3.38 9.63 4.35
N TRP A 23 3.07 8.40 3.94
CA TRP A 23 3.97 7.58 3.14
C TRP A 23 3.21 6.89 2.01
N PHE A 24 3.78 6.98 0.81
CA PHE A 24 3.34 6.20 -0.34
C PHE A 24 4.46 5.24 -0.72
N ILE A 25 4.17 3.94 -0.67
CA ILE A 25 5.17 2.86 -0.78
C ILE A 25 4.98 2.13 -2.12
N ASP A 26 5.56 2.67 -3.19
CA ASP A 26 5.48 2.10 -4.54
C ASP A 26 6.37 0.87 -4.78
N GLY A 27 7.29 0.57 -3.85
CA GLY A 27 8.30 -0.48 -3.99
C GLY A 27 7.76 -1.92 -4.06
N TYR A 28 6.46 -2.14 -3.81
CA TYR A 28 5.82 -3.45 -3.93
C TYR A 28 5.46 -3.81 -5.38
N ILE A 29 5.25 -2.82 -6.25
CA ILE A 29 4.77 -3.02 -7.62
C ILE A 29 5.77 -3.88 -8.40
N GLY A 30 5.26 -4.93 -9.04
CA GLY A 30 6.02 -5.91 -9.80
C GLY A 30 6.76 -6.95 -8.95
N ARG A 31 6.55 -6.97 -7.64
CA ARG A 31 7.31 -7.79 -6.68
C ARG A 31 6.40 -8.61 -5.75
N ALA A 32 5.26 -9.07 -6.26
CA ALA A 32 4.26 -9.77 -5.46
C ALA A 32 4.82 -11.06 -4.82
N SER A 33 5.03 -11.01 -3.50
CA SER A 33 5.21 -12.18 -2.64
C SER A 33 4.82 -11.81 -1.21
N VAL A 34 4.45 -12.81 -0.40
CA VAL A 34 4.17 -12.61 1.03
C VAL A 34 5.43 -12.11 1.74
N GLU A 35 6.59 -12.69 1.45
CA GLU A 35 7.88 -12.26 2.01
C GLU A 35 8.17 -10.77 1.78
N ASN A 36 7.97 -10.29 0.55
CA ASN A 36 8.19 -8.88 0.22
C ASN A 36 7.20 -7.98 0.95
N PHE A 37 5.94 -8.39 1.07
CA PHE A 37 4.93 -7.61 1.80
C PHE A 37 5.26 -7.55 3.30
N MET A 38 5.63 -8.68 3.90
CA MET A 38 6.05 -8.74 5.31
C MET A 38 7.31 -7.92 5.58
N SER A 39 8.25 -7.88 4.62
CA SER A 39 9.43 -7.03 4.68
C SER A 39 9.07 -5.55 4.73
N ILE A 40 8.04 -5.11 3.97
CA ILE A 40 7.52 -3.75 4.02
C ILE A 40 6.89 -3.46 5.40
N LEU A 41 6.03 -4.35 5.90
CA LEU A 41 5.36 -4.17 7.20
C LEU A 41 6.35 -3.99 8.36
N ARG A 42 7.42 -4.80 8.40
CA ARG A 42 8.46 -4.71 9.44
C ARG A 42 9.25 -3.39 9.42
N GLN A 43 9.18 -2.66 8.32
CA GLN A 43 9.96 -1.44 8.09
C GLN A 43 9.08 -0.20 8.00
N TRP A 44 7.77 -0.31 8.26
CA TRP A 44 6.90 0.84 8.08
C TRP A 44 7.26 1.97 9.05
N PRO A 45 7.36 3.20 8.55
CA PRO A 45 7.59 4.35 9.40
C PRO A 45 6.33 4.72 10.21
N PRO A 46 6.46 5.47 11.31
CA PRO A 46 5.32 6.06 12.01
C PRO A 46 4.44 6.91 11.10
N GLY A 47 3.14 6.96 11.42
CA GLY A 47 2.12 7.64 10.63
C GLY A 47 1.30 6.67 9.79
N VAL A 48 0.60 7.20 8.78
CA VAL A 48 -0.21 6.39 7.87
C VAL A 48 0.57 6.11 6.59
N SER A 49 0.75 4.83 6.29
CA SER A 49 1.38 4.37 5.05
C SER A 49 0.36 3.78 4.09
N GLU A 50 0.48 4.13 2.82
CA GLU A 50 -0.27 3.55 1.71
C GLU A 50 0.64 2.64 0.89
N VAL A 51 0.26 1.37 0.74
CA VAL A 51 0.89 0.41 -0.17
C VAL A 51 -0.12 0.11 -1.29
N PRO A 52 0.11 0.59 -2.53
CA PRO A 52 -0.78 0.30 -3.64
C PRO A 52 -0.68 -1.17 -4.05
N VAL A 53 -1.85 -1.81 -4.18
CA VAL A 53 -2.02 -3.15 -4.74
C VAL A 53 -3.02 -3.10 -5.89
N HIS A 54 -2.81 -3.94 -6.89
CA HIS A 54 -3.52 -4.03 -8.16
C HIS A 54 -4.10 -5.42 -8.30
N VAL A 55 -4.99 -5.82 -7.41
CA VAL A 55 -5.55 -7.17 -7.42
C VAL A 55 -6.61 -7.33 -8.50
N ALA A 56 -6.72 -8.54 -9.05
CA ALA A 56 -7.82 -8.91 -9.94
C ALA A 56 -7.95 -10.43 -10.01
N MET A 57 -9.18 -10.90 -10.22
CA MET A 57 -9.40 -12.21 -10.81
C MET A 57 -9.09 -12.09 -12.30
N VAL A 58 -8.05 -12.78 -12.77
CA VAL A 58 -7.61 -12.67 -14.16
C VAL A 58 -8.48 -13.53 -15.06
N ASP A 59 -9.41 -12.89 -15.75
CA ASP A 59 -10.28 -13.50 -16.74
C ASP A 59 -9.94 -13.04 -18.17
N GLU A 60 -10.70 -13.55 -19.12
CA GLU A 60 -10.53 -13.22 -20.54
C GLU A 60 -10.87 -11.75 -20.85
N GLN A 61 -11.76 -11.11 -20.10
CA GLN A 61 -12.08 -9.70 -20.30
C GLN A 61 -10.88 -8.83 -19.94
N LEU A 62 -10.22 -9.12 -18.82
CA LEU A 62 -9.02 -8.42 -18.39
C LEU A 62 -7.84 -8.64 -19.35
N ARG A 63 -7.64 -9.86 -19.85
CA ARG A 63 -6.56 -10.16 -20.83
C ARG A 63 -6.71 -9.37 -22.12
N ARG A 64 -7.94 -9.13 -22.57
CA ARG A 64 -8.25 -8.32 -23.77
C ARG A 64 -7.99 -6.83 -23.63
N LEU A 65 -7.78 -6.33 -22.40
CA LEU A 65 -7.40 -4.92 -22.21
C LEU A 65 -5.94 -4.66 -22.62
N GLU A 66 -5.17 -5.70 -22.98
CA GLU A 66 -3.79 -5.62 -23.50
C GLU A 66 -2.84 -4.82 -22.59
N GLY A 67 -3.12 -4.80 -21.28
CA GLY A 67 -2.30 -4.12 -20.28
C GLY A 67 -1.00 -4.87 -19.97
N CYS A 68 0.05 -4.14 -19.60
CA CYS A 68 1.35 -4.71 -19.20
C CYS A 68 1.35 -5.35 -17.80
N TYR A 69 0.23 -5.27 -17.08
CA TYR A 69 0.11 -5.66 -15.67
C TYR A 69 -1.20 -6.42 -15.41
N VAL A 70 -1.38 -7.53 -16.15
CA VAL A 70 -2.58 -8.38 -16.08
C VAL A 70 -2.33 -9.58 -15.16
N GLU A 71 -1.36 -10.43 -15.50
CA GLU A 71 -1.12 -11.68 -14.76
C GLU A 71 -0.56 -11.42 -13.35
N GLN A 72 0.18 -10.32 -13.17
CA GLN A 72 0.70 -9.88 -11.87
C GLN A 72 -0.43 -9.60 -10.86
N ARG A 73 -1.62 -9.24 -11.33
CA ARG A 73 -2.77 -8.95 -10.47
C ARG A 73 -3.31 -10.18 -9.73
N ALA A 74 -3.20 -11.36 -10.35
CA ALA A 74 -3.56 -12.62 -9.70
C ALA A 74 -2.54 -12.97 -8.59
N ALA A 75 -1.26 -12.69 -8.82
CA ALA A 75 -0.22 -12.90 -7.82
C ALA A 75 -0.43 -11.97 -6.61
N GLU A 76 -0.73 -10.68 -6.84
CA GLU A 76 -1.06 -9.75 -5.76
C GLU A 76 -2.34 -10.16 -5.03
N LEU A 77 -3.37 -10.65 -5.75
CA LEU A 77 -4.59 -11.17 -5.14
C LEU A 77 -4.28 -12.34 -4.18
N ALA A 78 -3.42 -13.28 -4.60
CA ALA A 78 -3.01 -14.40 -3.76
C ALA A 78 -2.29 -13.94 -2.49
N VAL A 79 -1.42 -12.92 -2.59
CA VAL A 79 -0.71 -12.36 -1.43
C VAL A 79 -1.65 -11.67 -0.45
N VAL A 80 -2.58 -10.82 -0.92
CA VAL A 80 -3.50 -10.10 -0.01
C VAL A 80 -4.51 -11.01 0.69
N LEU A 81 -4.74 -12.20 0.13
CA LEU A 81 -5.58 -13.24 0.73
C LEU A 81 -4.79 -14.21 1.62
N ASP A 82 -3.46 -14.10 1.69
CA ASP A 82 -2.64 -14.99 2.50
C ASP A 82 -2.93 -14.77 4.01
N PRO A 83 -3.25 -15.83 4.77
CA PRO A 83 -3.53 -15.72 6.20
C PRO A 83 -2.39 -15.10 7.01
N GLN A 84 -1.13 -15.30 6.62
CA GLN A 84 0.02 -14.72 7.32
C GLN A 84 0.01 -13.20 7.26
N LEU A 85 -0.46 -12.62 6.15
CA LEU A 85 -0.55 -11.17 6.02
C LEU A 85 -1.67 -10.62 6.92
N ARG A 86 -2.82 -11.30 6.97
CA ARG A 86 -3.90 -10.94 7.89
C ARG A 86 -3.43 -10.99 9.34
N GLU A 87 -2.78 -12.08 9.74
CA GLU A 87 -2.25 -12.24 11.10
C GLU A 87 -1.25 -11.13 11.43
N ALA A 88 -0.35 -10.78 10.51
CA ALA A 88 0.61 -9.69 10.72
C ALA A 88 -0.06 -8.33 10.91
N LEU A 89 -1.09 -8.01 10.12
CA LEU A 89 -1.88 -6.78 10.26
C LEU A 89 -2.71 -6.72 11.55
N GLU A 90 -3.02 -7.86 12.15
CA GLU A 90 -3.79 -7.95 13.39
C GLU A 90 -2.89 -7.99 14.65
N THR A 91 -1.64 -8.47 14.53
CA THR A 91 -0.74 -8.74 15.67
C THR A 91 0.45 -7.81 15.77
N ASP A 92 1.02 -7.38 14.65
CA ASP A 92 2.29 -6.65 14.61
C ASP A 92 2.04 -5.17 14.26
N SER A 93 2.18 -4.33 15.29
CA SER A 93 2.55 -2.91 15.22
C SER A 93 1.57 -1.88 14.64
N GLY A 94 0.42 -2.24 14.06
CA GLY A 94 -0.51 -1.19 13.65
C GLY A 94 -1.79 -1.62 12.95
N LYS A 95 -2.65 -0.63 12.74
CA LYS A 95 -4.06 -0.79 12.40
C LYS A 95 -4.23 -0.65 10.90
N LEU A 96 -4.91 -1.61 10.25
CA LEU A 96 -5.46 -1.37 8.92
C LEU A 96 -6.52 -0.27 9.01
N VAL A 97 -6.29 0.81 8.27
CA VAL A 97 -7.15 2.00 8.23
C VAL A 97 -7.67 2.22 6.81
N ASP A 98 -8.71 3.01 6.67
CA ASP A 98 -9.14 3.53 5.38
C ASP A 98 -8.95 5.05 5.29
N PHE A 99 -9.25 5.65 4.13
CA PHE A 99 -9.03 7.07 3.91
C PHE A 99 -9.86 7.98 4.84
N SER A 100 -10.91 7.47 5.51
CA SER A 100 -11.69 8.21 6.49
C SER A 100 -10.98 8.38 7.84
N ASP A 101 -9.98 7.54 8.15
CA ASP A 101 -9.13 7.69 9.35
C ASP A 101 -8.08 8.81 9.18
N LEU A 102 -7.90 9.35 7.96
CA LEU A 102 -6.95 10.44 7.75
C LEU A 102 -7.38 11.69 8.52
N THR A 103 -6.44 12.28 9.24
CA THR A 103 -6.64 13.54 9.98
C THR A 103 -5.59 14.57 9.61
N SER A 104 -5.88 15.84 9.89
CA SER A 104 -4.91 16.94 9.71
C SER A 104 -3.76 16.87 10.73
N SER A 105 -3.88 16.03 11.75
CA SER A 105 -2.92 15.83 12.85
C SER A 105 -2.17 14.49 12.74
N GLN A 106 -2.02 13.94 11.53
CA GLN A 106 -1.13 12.81 11.32
C GLN A 106 0.31 13.26 11.62
N THR A 107 0.95 12.53 12.55
CA THR A 107 2.20 12.74 13.33
C THR A 107 2.11 13.61 14.58
N ASP A 108 2.29 12.96 15.74
CA ASP A 108 3.50 13.13 16.57
C ASP A 108 4.43 11.92 16.35
#